data_AF-A0A8J1TLU8-F1
#
_entry.id   AF-A0A8J1TLU8-F1
#
_cell.length_a   1.000
_cell.length_b   1.000
_cell.length_c   1.000
_cell.angle_alpha   90.00
_cell.angle_beta   90.00
_cell.angle_gamma   90.00
#
_symmetry.space_group_name_H-M   'P 1'
#
loop_
_entity.id
_entity.type
_entity.pdbx_description
1 polymer ?
#
loop_
_entity_poly.entity_id
_entity_poly.type
_entity_poly.pdbx_seq_one_letter_code
_entity_poly.pdbx_strand_id
1 'polypeptide(L)'
;LFSHFPKAGGSEIRHILTTVVGESINVDQNRGMYKNNSTILEDNYFLQTEFVSLEPYQKSNFFVIAHVRSPCNYLLSLWAFGSDGKGALCHSTKDESVYGNTPPYNNKDDLQRFTMWLQDNKKIYTNRLVHKYFNNNIWKTDPTLGNADCWIHTEMLIYDLVNCLKRYEEQGGKVKWEKFHKIKVNENPSTHSNCEDYFGDGRKALVMNSNKDMAKLFGYETCCTENNKTLPEEFKKFWIN
;
A
#
# COMPACT_ATOMS: atom_id res chain seq x y z
N LEU A 1 -5.35 -8.50 -11.46
CA LEU A 1 -6.07 -7.39 -10.78
C LEU A 1 -5.14 -6.76 -9.77
N PHE A 2 -4.88 -5.47 -9.87
CA PHE A 2 -4.15 -4.71 -8.85
C PHE A 2 -5.15 -3.96 -7.95
N SER A 3 -5.19 -4.31 -6.67
CA SER A 3 -6.11 -3.72 -5.70
C SER A 3 -5.37 -2.66 -4.88
N HIS A 4 -5.57 -1.38 -5.25
CA HIS A 4 -4.75 -0.27 -4.78
C HIS A 4 -5.08 0.18 -3.35
N PHE A 5 -4.16 0.04 -2.39
CA PHE A 5 -4.27 0.63 -1.05
C PHE A 5 -3.66 2.04 -1.00
N PRO A 6 -4.39 3.07 -0.54
CA PRO A 6 -3.89 4.45 -0.50
C PRO A 6 -2.59 4.56 0.31
N LYS A 7 -1.66 5.42 -0.11
CA LYS A 7 -0.43 5.76 0.64
C LYS A 7 0.50 4.59 0.97
N ALA A 8 0.38 3.47 0.27
CA ALA A 8 1.22 2.30 0.41
C ALA A 8 2.02 1.99 -0.89
N GLY A 9 2.57 3.03 -1.53
CA GLY A 9 3.42 2.88 -2.72
C GLY A 9 2.69 2.53 -4.02
N GLY A 10 1.36 2.58 -4.03
CA GLY A 10 0.58 2.07 -5.15
C GLY A 10 0.71 2.83 -6.47
N SER A 11 1.10 4.12 -6.45
CA SER A 11 1.46 4.86 -7.68
C SER A 11 2.68 4.24 -8.39
N GLU A 12 3.69 3.86 -7.62
CA GLU A 12 4.92 3.25 -8.15
C GLU A 12 4.63 1.83 -8.66
N ILE A 13 3.88 1.03 -7.89
CA ILE A 13 3.44 -0.30 -8.35
C ILE A 13 2.63 -0.19 -9.64
N ARG A 14 1.73 0.80 -9.74
CA ARG A 14 0.96 1.05 -10.97
C ARG A 14 1.87 1.38 -12.15
N HIS A 15 2.84 2.26 -11.97
CA HIS A 15 3.81 2.61 -13.01
C HIS A 15 4.56 1.37 -13.52
N ILE A 16 5.02 0.52 -12.61
CA ILE A 16 5.71 -0.73 -12.96
C ILE A 16 4.77 -1.67 -13.71
N LEU A 17 3.57 -1.93 -13.19
CA LEU A 17 2.58 -2.81 -13.83
C LEU A 17 2.18 -2.32 -15.22
N THR A 18 1.97 -1.01 -15.40
CA THR A 18 1.72 -0.41 -16.72
C THR A 18 2.85 -0.70 -17.69
N THR A 19 4.09 -0.62 -17.21
CA THR A 19 5.28 -0.85 -18.03
C THR A 19 5.45 -2.31 -18.42
N VAL A 20 5.23 -3.24 -17.49
CA VAL A 20 5.63 -4.65 -17.66
C VAL A 20 4.48 -5.61 -17.98
N VAL A 21 3.25 -5.25 -17.63
CA VAL A 21 2.05 -6.03 -17.99
C VAL A 21 1.35 -5.34 -19.16
N GLY A 22 0.95 -4.09 -18.96
CA GLY A 22 0.34 -3.23 -19.98
C GLY A 22 -0.70 -2.29 -19.38
N GLU A 23 -1.59 -1.70 -20.17
CA GLU A 23 -2.42 -0.59 -19.68
C GLU A 23 -3.44 -1.01 -18.61
N SER A 24 -3.76 -0.07 -17.72
CA SER A 24 -4.69 -0.31 -16.62
C SER A 24 -6.14 -0.07 -17.04
N ILE A 25 -7.02 -1.05 -16.83
CA ILE A 25 -8.46 -0.92 -17.00
C ILE A 25 -9.11 -0.67 -15.63
N ASN A 26 -9.81 0.46 -15.47
CA ASN A 26 -10.48 0.76 -14.21
C ASN A 26 -11.70 -0.18 -14.02
N VAL A 27 -11.70 -0.95 -12.93
CA VAL A 27 -12.77 -1.92 -12.62
C VAL A 27 -14.12 -1.23 -12.45
N ASP A 28 -14.17 -0.07 -11.79
CA ASP A 28 -15.42 0.62 -11.48
C ASP A 28 -16.12 1.17 -12.73
N GLN A 29 -15.33 1.60 -13.71
CA GLN A 29 -15.85 2.10 -14.99
C GLN A 29 -16.24 0.96 -15.94
N ASN A 30 -15.76 -0.26 -15.70
CA ASN A 30 -15.90 -1.39 -16.62
C ASN A 30 -16.58 -2.60 -15.97
N ARG A 31 -17.46 -2.39 -14.97
CA ARG A 31 -18.11 -3.48 -14.20
C ARG A 31 -18.85 -4.51 -15.06
N GLY A 32 -19.42 -4.08 -16.18
CA GLY A 32 -20.13 -4.97 -17.10
C GLY A 32 -19.23 -5.88 -17.93
N MET A 33 -18.00 -5.45 -18.24
CA MET A 33 -17.11 -6.18 -19.16
C MET A 33 -16.65 -7.52 -18.58
N TYR A 34 -16.22 -7.53 -17.32
CA TYR A 34 -15.66 -8.76 -16.76
C TYR A 34 -16.70 -9.73 -16.18
N LYS A 35 -17.94 -9.29 -15.93
CA LYS A 35 -19.02 -10.20 -15.52
C LYS A 35 -19.50 -11.10 -16.65
N ASN A 36 -19.31 -10.67 -17.90
CA ASN A 36 -19.87 -11.33 -19.08
C ASN A 36 -18.84 -12.15 -19.87
N ASN A 37 -17.73 -12.56 -19.24
CA ASN A 37 -16.72 -13.44 -19.84
C ASN A 37 -16.14 -12.92 -21.18
N SER A 38 -16.15 -11.60 -21.37
CA SER A 38 -15.54 -10.97 -22.55
C SER A 38 -14.05 -11.25 -22.54
N THR A 39 -13.48 -11.58 -23.71
CA THR A 39 -12.04 -11.75 -23.91
C THR A 39 -11.31 -10.53 -23.36
N ILE A 40 -10.71 -10.67 -22.18
CA ILE A 40 -9.83 -9.65 -21.62
C ILE A 40 -8.66 -9.57 -22.58
N LEU A 41 -8.39 -8.36 -23.08
CA LEU A 41 -7.22 -8.11 -23.92
C LEU A 41 -5.98 -8.58 -23.14
N GLU A 42 -5.23 -9.52 -23.72
CA GLU A 42 -4.10 -10.21 -23.09
C GLU A 42 -3.00 -9.27 -22.56
N ASP A 43 -2.99 -8.01 -23.00
CA ASP A 43 -2.00 -6.98 -22.68
C ASP A 43 -2.49 -5.92 -21.67
N ASN A 44 -3.51 -6.19 -20.86
CA ASN A 44 -4.00 -5.23 -19.87
C ASN A 44 -4.18 -5.84 -18.49
N TYR A 45 -4.17 -4.98 -17.46
CA TYR A 45 -4.52 -5.39 -16.11
C TYR A 45 -5.65 -4.54 -15.55
N PHE A 46 -6.47 -5.14 -14.69
CA PHE A 46 -7.50 -4.38 -13.97
C PHE A 46 -6.91 -3.63 -12.79
N LEU A 47 -7.28 -2.36 -12.64
CA LEU A 47 -7.00 -1.53 -11.49
C LEU A 47 -8.29 -1.32 -10.68
N GLN A 48 -8.26 -1.72 -9.42
CA GLN A 48 -9.29 -1.43 -8.46
C GLN A 48 -8.86 -0.27 -7.56
N THR A 49 -9.71 0.76 -7.51
CA THR A 49 -9.41 2.03 -6.84
C THR A 49 -9.43 1.89 -5.32
N GLU A 50 -9.03 2.96 -4.63
CA GLU A 50 -8.72 2.97 -3.19
C GLU A 50 -9.88 2.52 -2.29
N PHE A 51 -11.10 2.96 -2.59
CA PHE A 51 -12.26 2.82 -1.70
C PHE A 51 -13.17 1.65 -2.03
N VAL A 52 -12.77 0.79 -2.97
CA VAL A 52 -13.57 -0.36 -3.38
C VAL A 52 -12.99 -1.60 -2.71
N SER A 53 -13.85 -2.33 -1.99
CA SER A 53 -13.57 -3.63 -1.39
C SER A 53 -13.43 -4.70 -2.46
N LEU A 54 -12.52 -5.64 -2.23
CA LEU A 54 -12.31 -6.76 -3.11
C LEU A 54 -13.42 -7.80 -2.92
N GLU A 55 -14.21 -8.03 -3.97
CA GLU A 55 -15.35 -8.95 -3.95
C GLU A 55 -14.87 -10.40 -4.15
N PRO A 56 -15.53 -11.42 -3.55
CA PRO A 56 -15.13 -12.81 -3.67
C PRO A 56 -14.99 -13.32 -5.11
N TYR A 57 -15.87 -12.90 -6.01
CA TYR A 57 -15.78 -13.32 -7.42
C TYR A 57 -14.48 -12.84 -8.08
N GLN A 58 -13.93 -11.68 -7.67
CA GLN A 58 -12.68 -11.18 -8.25
C GLN A 58 -11.52 -12.10 -7.92
N LYS A 59 -11.48 -12.63 -6.68
CA LYS A 59 -10.48 -13.62 -6.27
C LYS A 59 -10.59 -14.91 -7.08
N SER A 60 -11.80 -15.35 -7.41
CA SER A 60 -12.00 -16.57 -8.21
C SER A 60 -11.65 -16.43 -9.69
N ASN A 61 -11.57 -15.21 -10.21
CA ASN A 61 -11.42 -14.95 -11.66
C ASN A 61 -10.11 -14.23 -12.03
N PHE A 62 -9.41 -13.64 -11.06
CA PHE A 62 -8.20 -12.88 -11.31
C PHE A 62 -7.10 -13.32 -10.35
N PHE A 63 -5.85 -13.30 -10.84
CA PHE A 63 -4.71 -13.17 -9.96
C PHE A 63 -4.70 -11.76 -9.34
N VAL A 64 -4.87 -11.68 -8.03
CA VAL A 64 -4.96 -10.44 -7.27
C VAL A 64 -3.61 -10.11 -6.62
N ILE A 65 -3.05 -8.99 -7.04
CA ILE A 65 -1.93 -8.32 -6.35
C ILE A 65 -2.52 -7.25 -5.44
N ALA A 66 -2.20 -7.36 -4.15
CA ALA A 66 -2.47 -6.34 -3.15
C ALA A 66 -1.15 -5.86 -2.54
N HIS A 67 -1.22 -4.76 -1.78
CA HIS A 67 -0.03 -4.21 -1.15
C HIS A 67 -0.35 -3.59 0.20
N VAL A 68 0.66 -3.57 1.06
CA VAL A 68 0.63 -3.07 2.42
C VAL A 68 1.86 -2.23 2.71
N ARG A 69 1.80 -1.48 3.79
CA ARG A 69 2.89 -0.65 4.32
C ARG A 69 2.89 -0.79 5.82
N SER A 70 4.04 -0.65 6.48
CA SER A 70 4.03 -0.70 7.96
C SER A 70 3.05 0.33 8.53
N PRO A 71 2.33 0.01 9.62
CA PRO A 71 1.31 0.90 10.16
C PRO A 71 1.84 2.32 10.43
N CYS A 72 3.08 2.44 10.89
CA CYS A 72 3.69 3.72 11.24
C CYS A 72 4.01 4.54 9.98
N ASN A 73 4.67 3.93 8.98
CA ASN A 73 4.95 4.61 7.71
C ASN A 73 3.67 4.97 6.96
N TYR A 74 2.63 4.13 7.04
CA TYR A 74 1.32 4.42 6.46
C TYR A 74 0.68 5.64 7.11
N LEU A 75 0.57 5.65 8.45
CA LEU A 75 -0.11 6.72 9.19
C LEU A 75 0.64 8.05 9.04
N LEU A 76 1.97 8.03 9.10
CA LEU A 76 2.80 9.21 8.87
C LEU A 76 2.59 9.76 7.44
N SER A 77 2.68 8.89 6.43
CA SER A 77 2.49 9.32 5.03
C SER A 77 1.07 9.81 4.74
N LEU A 78 0.07 9.22 5.39
CA LEU A 78 -1.33 9.64 5.28
C LEU A 78 -1.56 11.00 5.95
N TRP A 79 -1.01 11.21 7.15
CA TRP A 79 -1.08 12.49 7.85
C TRP A 79 -0.34 13.59 7.08
N ALA A 80 0.91 13.36 6.67
CA ALA A 80 1.70 14.34 5.91
C ALA A 80 1.03 14.72 4.59
N PHE A 81 0.39 13.76 3.91
CA PHE A 81 -0.40 14.07 2.70
C PHE A 81 -1.62 14.95 3.01
N GLY A 82 -2.27 14.74 4.15
CA GLY A 82 -3.33 15.63 4.64
C GLY A 82 -2.81 17.02 5.03
N SER A 83 -1.62 17.10 5.65
CA SER A 83 -0.94 18.35 5.98
C SER A 83 -0.59 19.19 4.76
N ASP A 84 -0.29 18.54 3.63
CA ASP A 84 -0.16 19.20 2.32
C ASP A 84 -1.50 19.71 1.73
N GLY A 85 -2.62 19.56 2.45
CA GLY A 85 -3.97 19.89 1.97
C GLY A 85 -4.51 18.90 0.93
N LYS A 86 -3.98 17.68 0.87
CA LYS A 86 -4.34 16.69 -0.16
C LYS A 86 -5.17 15.52 0.40
N GLY A 87 -5.96 14.93 -0.49
CA GLY A 87 -6.73 13.71 -0.22
C GLY A 87 -8.02 13.96 0.56
N ALA A 88 -8.85 12.92 0.70
CA ALA A 88 -10.16 13.08 1.34
C ALA A 88 -10.08 13.39 2.85
N LEU A 89 -8.95 13.10 3.50
CA LEU A 89 -8.85 13.27 4.95
C LEU A 89 -8.66 14.72 5.39
N CYS A 90 -7.95 15.55 4.62
CA CYS A 90 -7.75 16.97 4.97
C CYS A 90 -9.07 17.74 5.08
N HIS A 91 -10.14 17.26 4.43
CA HIS A 91 -11.48 17.85 4.50
C HIS A 91 -12.42 17.11 5.46
N SER A 92 -11.98 15.99 6.03
CA SER A 92 -12.81 15.13 6.87
C SER A 92 -12.75 15.47 8.35
N THR A 93 -11.63 16.05 8.81
CA THR A 93 -11.54 16.56 10.18
C THR A 93 -12.09 17.98 10.19
N LYS A 94 -12.98 18.28 11.15
CA LYS A 94 -13.45 19.66 11.37
C LYS A 94 -12.35 20.57 11.93
N ASP A 95 -11.27 19.96 12.40
CA ASP A 95 -10.17 20.63 13.06
C ASP A 95 -8.94 20.57 12.16
N GLU A 96 -8.61 21.69 11.53
CA GLU A 96 -7.35 21.85 10.77
C GLU A 96 -6.13 21.89 11.70
N SER A 97 -6.34 22.10 13.01
CA SER A 97 -5.23 22.23 13.96
C SER A 97 -4.44 20.94 14.19
N VAL A 98 -4.94 19.79 13.76
CA VAL A 98 -4.24 18.51 13.88
C VAL A 98 -3.27 18.21 12.72
N TYR A 99 -3.22 19.07 11.70
CA TYR A 99 -2.33 18.92 10.55
C TYR A 99 -1.03 19.73 10.71
N GLY A 100 0.04 19.23 10.09
CA GLY A 100 1.36 19.86 10.14
C GLY A 100 1.39 21.14 9.31
N ASN A 101 2.12 22.15 9.79
CA ASN A 101 2.21 23.45 9.13
C ASN A 101 3.56 23.71 8.47
N THR A 102 4.65 23.15 9.02
CA THR A 102 6.01 23.46 8.55
C THR A 102 6.70 22.20 8.06
N PRO A 103 6.65 21.90 6.75
CA PRO A 103 7.38 20.76 6.18
C PRO A 103 8.86 20.80 6.58
N PRO A 104 9.48 19.65 6.89
CA PRO A 104 8.95 18.30 6.74
C PRO A 104 7.97 17.87 7.87
N TYR A 105 7.55 18.76 8.77
CA TYR A 105 6.58 18.52 9.85
C TYR A 105 7.14 17.77 11.06
N ASN A 106 8.46 17.82 11.27
CA ASN A 106 9.14 17.18 12.41
C ASN A 106 9.51 18.17 13.54
N ASN A 107 9.02 19.41 13.52
CA ASN A 107 9.18 20.34 14.64
C ASN A 107 8.24 19.98 15.80
N LYS A 108 8.52 20.49 17.00
CA LYS A 108 7.79 20.16 18.23
C LYS A 108 6.27 20.34 18.12
N ASP A 109 5.82 21.44 17.51
CA ASP A 109 4.39 21.73 17.40
C ASP A 109 3.72 20.75 16.43
N ASP A 110 4.31 20.49 15.28
CA ASP A 110 3.78 19.52 14.31
C ASP A 110 3.80 18.08 14.84
N LEU A 111 4.78 17.73 15.67
CA LEU A 111 4.81 16.44 16.39
C LEU A 111 3.67 16.32 17.41
N GLN A 112 3.30 17.41 18.09
CA GLN A 112 2.13 17.44 18.97
C GLN A 112 0.84 17.27 18.16
N ARG A 113 0.72 17.97 17.03
CA ARG A 113 -0.43 17.85 16.12
C ARG A 113 -0.58 16.43 15.57
N PHE A 114 0.53 15.82 15.15
CA PHE A 114 0.54 14.42 14.73
C PHE A 114 0.09 13.48 15.85
N THR A 115 0.50 13.75 17.10
CA THR A 115 0.04 12.97 18.26
C THR A 115 -1.48 13.06 18.45
N MET A 116 -2.05 14.26 18.36
CA MET A 116 -3.50 14.47 18.44
C MET A 116 -4.21 13.74 17.30
N TRP A 117 -3.72 13.91 16.07
CA TRP A 117 -4.26 13.23 14.90
C TRP A 117 -4.24 11.69 15.05
N LEU A 118 -3.15 11.13 15.57
CA LEU A 118 -3.03 9.70 15.82
C LEU A 118 -4.04 9.21 16.85
N GLN A 119 -4.35 9.97 17.90
CA GLN A 119 -5.33 9.58 18.91
C GLN A 119 -6.73 9.42 18.30
N ASP A 120 -7.12 10.34 17.42
CA ASP A 120 -8.41 10.32 16.73
C ASP A 120 -8.46 9.27 15.62
N ASN A 121 -7.32 8.95 15.01
CA ASN A 121 -7.22 8.07 13.84
C ASN A 121 -6.53 6.72 14.10
N LYS A 122 -6.33 6.33 15.36
CA LYS A 122 -5.49 5.17 15.74
C LYS A 122 -5.85 3.83 15.09
N LYS A 123 -7.10 3.66 14.63
CA LYS A 123 -7.57 2.44 13.93
C LYS A 123 -7.81 2.62 12.44
N ILE A 124 -7.55 3.79 11.86
CA ILE A 124 -7.88 4.06 10.45
C ILE A 124 -7.18 3.10 9.49
N TYR A 125 -5.93 2.74 9.77
CA TYR A 125 -5.16 1.77 8.99
C TYR A 125 -5.84 0.39 9.00
N THR A 126 -6.07 -0.17 10.20
CA THR A 126 -6.74 -1.47 10.35
C THR A 126 -8.13 -1.48 9.73
N ASN A 127 -8.95 -0.46 9.99
CA ASN A 127 -10.31 -0.40 9.46
C ASN A 127 -10.31 -0.38 7.93
N ARG A 128 -9.40 0.38 7.30
CA ARG A 128 -9.30 0.45 5.84
C ARG A 128 -8.78 -0.86 5.23
N LEU A 129 -7.78 -1.50 5.84
CA LEU A 129 -7.30 -2.81 5.37
C LEU A 129 -8.39 -3.87 5.46
N VAL A 130 -9.05 -3.96 6.63
CA VAL A 130 -10.15 -4.90 6.85
C VAL A 130 -11.23 -4.67 5.82
N HIS A 131 -11.74 -3.45 5.70
CA HIS A 131 -12.78 -3.12 4.73
C HIS A 131 -12.38 -3.46 3.30
N LYS A 132 -11.12 -3.23 2.91
CA LYS A 132 -10.67 -3.43 1.53
C LYS A 132 -10.44 -4.88 1.16
N TYR A 133 -9.76 -5.64 2.03
CA TYR A 133 -9.20 -6.94 1.66
C TYR A 133 -9.82 -8.12 2.39
N PHE A 134 -10.62 -7.88 3.43
CA PHE A 134 -11.11 -8.92 4.30
C PHE A 134 -12.62 -8.84 4.48
N ASN A 135 -13.32 -9.91 4.14
CA ASN A 135 -14.76 -10.00 4.35
C ASN A 135 -15.07 -10.46 5.79
N ASN A 136 -16.01 -9.80 6.48
CA ASN A 136 -16.71 -10.30 7.67
C ASN A 136 -15.87 -10.85 8.86
N ASN A 137 -14.85 -10.13 9.35
CA ASN A 137 -14.00 -10.56 10.49
C ASN A 137 -13.27 -11.91 10.33
N ILE A 138 -13.41 -12.60 9.19
CA ILE A 138 -12.82 -13.91 8.90
C ILE A 138 -11.29 -13.88 9.05
N TRP A 139 -10.69 -12.73 8.78
CA TRP A 139 -9.25 -12.49 8.94
C TRP A 139 -8.72 -12.76 10.36
N LYS A 140 -9.58 -12.71 11.38
CA LYS A 140 -9.20 -13.01 12.78
C LYS A 140 -8.99 -14.51 13.01
N THR A 141 -9.70 -15.34 12.27
CA THR A 141 -9.65 -16.81 12.43
C THR A 141 -8.73 -17.46 11.41
N ASP A 142 -8.65 -16.89 10.21
CA ASP A 142 -7.73 -17.36 9.18
C ASP A 142 -7.20 -16.18 8.35
N PRO A 143 -5.98 -15.71 8.64
CA PRO A 143 -5.36 -14.63 7.90
C PRO A 143 -5.04 -14.99 6.43
N THR A 144 -4.98 -16.27 6.08
CA THR A 144 -4.77 -16.72 4.70
C THR A 144 -6.00 -16.50 3.82
N LEU A 145 -7.17 -16.23 4.43
CA LEU A 145 -8.41 -15.87 3.74
C LEU A 145 -8.49 -14.42 3.29
N GLY A 146 -7.38 -13.66 3.33
CA GLY A 146 -7.29 -12.40 2.61
C GLY A 146 -7.68 -12.58 1.13
N ASN A 147 -8.31 -11.59 0.53
CA ASN A 147 -8.78 -11.71 -0.85
C ASN A 147 -7.67 -11.55 -1.91
N ALA A 148 -6.40 -11.49 -1.52
CA ALA A 148 -5.26 -11.33 -2.42
C ALA A 148 -4.46 -12.63 -2.58
N ASP A 149 -3.99 -12.90 -3.81
CA ASP A 149 -3.08 -14.01 -4.09
C ASP A 149 -1.64 -13.68 -3.70
N CYS A 150 -1.25 -12.41 -3.88
CA CYS A 150 0.08 -11.93 -3.54
C CYS A 150 0.05 -10.56 -2.85
N TRP A 151 0.94 -10.39 -1.87
CA TRP A 151 1.08 -9.18 -1.07
C TRP A 151 2.45 -8.55 -1.29
N ILE A 152 2.45 -7.25 -1.57
CA ILE A 152 3.65 -6.41 -1.69
C ILE A 152 3.79 -5.55 -0.44
N HIS A 153 4.90 -5.68 0.29
CA HIS A 153 5.25 -4.76 1.37
C HIS A 153 5.97 -3.56 0.75
N THR A 154 5.55 -2.34 1.11
CA THR A 154 6.15 -1.11 0.56
C THR A 154 7.65 -1.05 0.87
N GLU A 155 8.07 -1.54 2.03
CA GLU A 155 9.46 -1.63 2.46
C GLU A 155 10.29 -2.61 1.62
N MET A 156 9.63 -3.53 0.89
CA MET A 156 10.24 -4.56 0.04
C MET A 156 9.68 -4.48 -1.39
N LEU A 157 9.25 -3.30 -1.84
CA LEU A 157 8.37 -3.12 -3.00
C LEU A 157 8.86 -3.90 -4.23
N ILE A 158 10.11 -3.72 -4.62
CA ILE A 158 10.68 -4.38 -5.81
C ILE A 158 10.78 -5.88 -5.63
N TYR A 159 11.29 -6.34 -4.48
CA TYR A 159 11.46 -7.76 -4.20
C TYR A 159 10.12 -8.50 -4.22
N ASP A 160 9.13 -8.00 -3.48
CA ASP A 160 7.82 -8.63 -3.41
C ASP A 160 7.08 -8.54 -4.75
N LEU A 161 7.19 -7.41 -5.47
CA LEU A 161 6.56 -7.27 -6.78
C LEU A 161 7.13 -8.26 -7.79
N VAL A 162 8.45 -8.48 -7.82
CA VAL A 162 9.05 -9.51 -8.70
C VAL A 162 8.51 -10.90 -8.36
N ASN A 163 8.40 -11.24 -7.07
CA ASN A 163 7.84 -12.52 -6.65
C ASN A 163 6.35 -12.65 -7.02
N CYS A 164 5.56 -11.57 -6.90
CA CYS A 164 4.18 -11.56 -7.36
C CYS A 164 4.06 -11.72 -8.87
N LEU A 165 4.93 -11.08 -9.66
CA LEU A 165 4.94 -11.18 -11.11
C LEU A 165 5.33 -12.58 -11.59
N LYS A 166 6.29 -13.25 -10.94
CA LYS A 166 6.61 -14.66 -11.22
C LYS A 166 5.42 -15.58 -10.96
N ARG A 167 4.74 -15.42 -9.82
CA ARG A 167 3.52 -16.18 -9.48
C ARG A 167 2.36 -15.89 -10.43
N TYR A 168 2.31 -14.67 -10.98
CA TYR A 168 1.35 -14.32 -12.02
C TYR A 168 1.63 -15.06 -13.34
N GLU A 169 2.90 -15.18 -13.76
CA GLU A 169 3.29 -15.96 -14.95
C GLU A 169 3.02 -17.46 -14.78
N GLU A 170 3.23 -18.00 -13.58
CA GLU A 170 2.86 -19.40 -13.25
C GLU A 170 1.37 -19.70 -13.47
N GLN A 171 0.51 -18.66 -13.45
CA GLN A 171 -0.92 -18.76 -13.73
C GLN A 171 -1.28 -18.36 -15.18
N GLY A 172 -0.30 -18.30 -16.08
CA GLY A 172 -0.50 -17.96 -17.50
C GLY A 172 -0.45 -16.47 -17.80
N GLY A 173 -0.09 -15.63 -16.83
CA GLY A 173 0.21 -14.22 -17.05
C GLY A 173 1.44 -14.01 -17.94
N LYS A 174 1.59 -12.81 -18.50
CA LYS A 174 2.75 -12.42 -19.31
C LYS A 174 3.42 -11.19 -18.71
N VAL A 175 4.75 -11.23 -18.55
CA VAL A 175 5.52 -10.11 -18.01
C VAL A 175 6.67 -9.74 -18.94
N LYS A 176 6.78 -8.44 -19.26
CA LYS A 176 7.83 -7.85 -20.10
C LYS A 176 9.08 -7.56 -19.26
N TRP A 177 9.78 -8.61 -18.83
CA TRP A 177 10.95 -8.51 -17.94
C TRP A 177 12.07 -7.61 -18.47
N GLU A 178 12.26 -7.56 -19.78
CA GLU A 178 13.21 -6.67 -20.44
C GLU A 178 12.91 -5.18 -20.22
N LYS A 179 11.64 -4.83 -19.98
CA LYS A 179 11.23 -3.49 -19.56
C LYS A 179 11.40 -3.30 -18.07
N PHE A 180 11.12 -4.32 -17.25
CA PHE A 180 11.27 -4.26 -15.80
C PHE A 180 12.67 -3.79 -15.39
N HIS A 181 13.71 -4.37 -16.00
CA HIS A 181 15.12 -4.03 -15.71
C HIS A 181 15.53 -2.59 -16.08
N LYS A 182 14.68 -1.84 -16.80
CA LYS A 182 14.95 -0.47 -17.23
C LYS A 182 14.18 0.56 -16.41
N ILE A 183 13.34 0.13 -15.47
CA ILE A 183 12.51 1.03 -14.68
C ILE A 183 13.38 1.72 -13.64
N LYS A 184 13.22 3.05 -13.54
CA LYS A 184 13.74 3.84 -12.43
C LYS A 184 12.61 4.03 -11.42
N VAL A 185 12.87 3.67 -10.17
CA VAL A 185 11.90 3.85 -9.09
C VAL A 185 11.89 5.31 -8.69
N ASN A 186 10.69 5.90 -8.62
CA ASN A 186 10.57 7.27 -8.16
C ASN A 186 10.67 7.31 -6.63
N GLU A 187 11.27 8.38 -6.11
CA GLU A 187 11.26 8.66 -4.69
C GLU A 187 9.82 8.97 -4.22
N ASN A 188 9.52 8.64 -2.96
CA ASN A 188 8.22 8.93 -2.37
C ASN A 188 8.00 10.46 -2.34
N PRO A 189 6.96 11.00 -3.00
CA PRO A 189 6.74 12.43 -3.09
C PRO A 189 6.18 13.06 -1.81
N SER A 190 6.05 12.29 -0.72
CA SER A 190 5.48 12.80 0.54
C SER A 190 6.54 13.62 1.28
N THR A 191 6.19 14.85 1.63
CA THR A 191 7.09 15.80 2.32
C THR A 191 7.17 15.49 3.82
N HIS A 192 7.92 14.46 4.23
CA HIS A 192 8.20 14.18 5.63
C HIS A 192 9.64 13.70 5.82
N SER A 193 10.19 13.87 7.02
CA SER A 193 11.53 13.39 7.37
C SER A 193 11.52 11.87 7.57
N ASN A 194 12.63 11.34 8.09
CA ASN A 194 12.74 9.94 8.46
C ASN A 194 11.66 9.56 9.48
N CYS A 195 11.15 8.34 9.38
CA CYS A 195 10.08 7.83 10.26
C CYS A 195 10.44 8.00 11.74
N GLU A 196 11.70 7.77 12.11
CA GLU A 196 12.17 7.86 13.49
C GLU A 196 11.96 9.24 14.13
N ASP A 197 11.94 10.31 13.35
CA ASP A 197 11.71 11.68 13.84
C ASP A 197 10.29 11.89 14.40
N TYR A 198 9.33 11.05 13.99
CA TYR A 198 7.91 11.19 14.33
C TYR A 198 7.46 10.24 15.42
N PHE A 199 8.21 9.18 15.66
CA PHE A 199 7.77 8.08 16.51
C PHE A 199 8.58 8.01 17.81
N GLY A 200 8.79 9.17 18.45
CA GLY A 200 9.20 9.28 19.85
C GLY A 200 8.02 9.23 20.84
N ASP A 201 8.28 9.35 22.14
CA ASP A 201 7.29 9.67 23.19
C ASP A 201 6.08 8.71 23.30
N GLY A 202 6.29 7.42 23.04
CA GLY A 202 5.21 6.42 23.12
C GLY A 202 4.27 6.39 21.91
N ARG A 203 4.49 7.23 20.88
CA ARG A 203 3.74 7.16 19.61
C ARG A 203 3.91 5.82 18.90
N LYS A 204 5.09 5.18 18.98
CA LYS A 204 5.31 3.80 18.51
C LYS A 204 4.31 2.85 19.17
N ALA A 205 4.26 2.86 20.49
CA ALA A 205 3.36 2.01 21.25
C ALA A 205 1.88 2.30 20.91
N LEU A 206 1.50 3.58 20.77
CA LEU A 206 0.14 3.96 20.38
C LEU A 206 -0.28 3.33 19.04
N VAL A 207 0.54 3.46 18.01
CA VAL A 207 0.26 2.92 16.67
C VAL A 207 0.27 1.40 16.67
N MET A 208 1.32 0.79 17.22
CA MET A 208 1.49 -0.66 17.20
C MET A 208 0.43 -1.37 18.03
N ASN A 209 0.06 -0.86 19.20
CA ASN A 209 -1.01 -1.45 20.01
C ASN A 209 -2.38 -1.32 19.34
N SER A 210 -2.66 -0.18 18.70
CA SER A 210 -3.96 0.07 18.05
C SER A 210 -4.14 -0.73 16.76
N ASN A 211 -3.04 -1.14 16.12
CA ASN A 211 -3.03 -1.89 14.86
C ASN A 211 -2.37 -3.28 15.00
N LYS A 212 -2.30 -3.80 16.23
CA LYS A 212 -1.51 -5.00 16.57
C LYS A 212 -1.84 -6.21 15.72
N ASP A 213 -3.11 -6.41 15.39
CA ASP A 213 -3.52 -7.62 14.66
C ASP A 213 -3.06 -7.56 13.20
N MET A 214 -3.16 -6.40 12.56
CA MET A 214 -2.63 -6.19 11.20
C MET A 214 -1.11 -6.16 11.19
N ALA A 215 -0.49 -5.58 12.21
CA ALA A 215 0.96 -5.60 12.37
C ALA A 215 1.48 -7.03 12.47
N LYS A 216 0.88 -7.85 13.34
CA LYS A 216 1.19 -9.28 13.48
C LYS A 216 0.96 -10.05 12.19
N LEU A 217 -0.17 -9.81 11.51
CA LEU A 217 -0.53 -10.46 10.26
C LEU A 217 0.56 -10.30 9.18
N PHE A 218 1.08 -9.08 9.03
CA PHE A 218 2.09 -8.77 8.01
C PHE A 218 3.53 -8.79 8.54
N GLY A 219 3.76 -9.33 9.74
CA GLY A 219 5.10 -9.46 10.31
C GLY A 219 5.79 -8.13 10.67
N TYR A 220 5.02 -7.07 10.94
CA TYR A 220 5.55 -5.81 11.43
C TYR A 220 5.71 -5.86 12.97
N GLU A 221 6.95 -5.94 13.44
CA GLU A 221 7.25 -6.03 14.88
C GLU A 221 7.38 -4.66 15.55
N THR A 222 7.85 -3.65 14.82
CA THR A 222 8.07 -2.29 15.32
C THR A 222 7.79 -1.24 14.25
N CYS A 223 7.77 0.03 14.66
CA CYS A 223 7.76 1.15 13.73
C CYS A 223 9.13 1.36 13.11
N CYS A 224 9.14 1.95 11.91
CA CYS A 224 10.33 2.51 11.28
C CYS A 224 11.45 1.52 11.02
N THR A 225 11.18 0.21 11.06
CA THR A 225 12.13 -0.79 10.59
C THR A 225 12.34 -0.60 9.10
N GLU A 226 13.52 -0.12 8.75
CA GLU A 226 14.11 -0.45 7.46
C GLU A 226 14.29 -1.96 7.47
N ASN A 227 13.49 -2.67 6.67
CA ASN A 227 13.70 -4.10 6.57
C ASN A 227 15.07 -4.31 5.93
N ASN A 228 16.05 -4.70 6.75
CA ASN A 228 17.40 -5.13 6.36
C ASN A 228 17.42 -6.36 5.43
N LYS A 229 16.29 -6.74 4.84
CA LYS A 229 16.26 -7.68 3.74
C LYS A 229 16.87 -6.97 2.55
N THR A 230 18.18 -7.08 2.42
CA THR A 230 18.90 -6.70 1.22
C THR A 230 18.21 -7.35 0.03
N LEU A 231 17.97 -6.57 -1.02
CA LEU A 231 17.63 -7.11 -2.34
C LEU A 231 18.59 -8.28 -2.62
N PRO A 232 18.10 -9.44 -3.09
CA PRO A 232 18.99 -10.51 -3.52
C PRO A 232 20.06 -9.95 -4.47
N GLU A 233 21.28 -10.49 -4.40
CA GLU A 233 22.43 -9.98 -5.17
C GLU A 233 22.17 -9.91 -6.67
N GLU A 234 21.33 -10.81 -7.20
CA GLU A 234 20.88 -10.77 -8.59
C GLU A 234 20.11 -9.49 -8.94
N PHE A 235 19.39 -8.90 -8.00
CA PHE A 235 18.70 -7.63 -8.21
C PHE A 235 19.63 -6.44 -8.00
N LYS A 236 20.55 -6.48 -7.02
CA LYS A 236 21.47 -5.35 -6.75
C LYS A 236 22.23 -4.87 -7.98
N LYS A 237 22.60 -5.79 -8.89
CA LYS A 237 23.31 -5.49 -10.14
C LYS A 237 22.54 -4.56 -11.10
N PHE A 238 21.22 -4.48 -10.97
CA PHE A 238 20.37 -3.66 -11.84
C PHE A 238 20.05 -2.28 -11.25
N TRP A 239 20.34 -2.04 -9.96
CA TRP A 239 19.90 -0.82 -9.25
C TRP A 239 21.05 0.07 -8.74
N ILE A 240 22.31 -0.34 -8.88
CA ILE A 240 23.49 0.40 -8.35
C ILE A 240 24.25 1.20 -9.43
N ASN A 241 23.71 1.33 -10.65
CA ASN A 241 24.30 2.17 -11.72
C ASN A 241 23.41 3.39 -12.05
#